data_AF-A0A844HFX1-F1
#
_entry.id   AF-A0A844HFX1-F1
#
_cell.length_a   1.000
_cell.length_b   1.000
_cell.length_c   1.000
_cell.angle_alpha   90.00
_cell.angle_beta   90.00
_cell.angle_gamma   90.00
#
_symmetry.space_group_name_H-M   'P 1'
#
loop_
_entity.id
_entity.type
_entity.pdbx_description
1 polymer ?
#
loop_
_entity_poly.entity_id
_entity_poly.type
_entity_poly.pdbx_seq_one_letter_code
_entity_poly.pdbx_strand_id
1 'polypeptide(L)'
;MNDKASDDDAAKMANDIDTLNGLHHLNRRATSALEIAVLTLVDTLENMLPGTRGRVVADMRTAAEREWAFMRYLQSASDEGDPTDKDIARELMALEYLITKLERPNIKD
;
A
#
# COMPACT_ATOMS: atom_id res chain seq x y z
N MET A 1 43.44 16.15 -10.49
CA MET A 1 43.01 14.75 -10.69
C MET A 1 42.06 14.40 -9.55
N ASN A 2 40.76 14.29 -9.81
CA ASN A 2 39.78 13.82 -8.83
C ASN A 2 38.76 12.85 -9.44
N ASP A 3 39.12 12.19 -10.54
CA ASP A 3 38.22 11.25 -11.23
C ASP A 3 37.94 9.99 -10.38
N LYS A 4 38.90 9.56 -9.55
CA LYS A 4 38.73 8.42 -8.64
C LYS A 4 37.72 8.66 -7.50
N ALA A 5 37.60 9.89 -7.01
CA ALA A 5 36.60 10.21 -5.98
C ALA A 5 35.18 10.22 -6.58
N SER A 6 35.05 10.65 -7.83
CA SER A 6 33.78 10.60 -8.58
C SER A 6 33.33 9.16 -8.89
N ASP A 7 34.28 8.26 -9.18
CA ASP A 7 33.96 6.87 -9.49
C ASP A 7 33.54 6.07 -8.25
N ASP A 8 34.16 6.30 -7.09
CA ASP A 8 33.77 5.66 -5.82
C ASP A 8 32.38 6.13 -5.36
N ASP A 9 32.06 7.41 -5.53
CA ASP A 9 30.72 7.95 -5.24
C ASP A 9 29.66 7.40 -6.20
N ALA A 10 29.97 7.26 -7.49
CA ALA A 10 29.08 6.65 -8.47
C ALA A 10 28.83 5.15 -8.20
N ALA A 11 29.86 4.40 -7.80
CA ALA A 11 29.74 3.00 -7.43
C ALA A 11 28.89 2.80 -6.17
N LYS A 12 29.03 3.70 -5.19
CA LYS A 12 28.21 3.69 -3.97
C LYS A 12 26.74 4.01 -4.27
N MET A 13 26.47 5.01 -5.12
CA MET A 13 25.11 5.32 -5.57
C MET A 13 24.46 4.15 -6.33
N ALA A 14 25.21 3.42 -7.16
CA ALA A 14 24.68 2.24 -7.84
C ALA A 14 24.28 1.13 -6.86
N ASN A 15 25.12 0.86 -5.84
CA ASN A 15 24.82 -0.13 -4.81
C ASN A 15 23.62 0.26 -3.93
N ASP A 16 23.47 1.55 -3.63
CA ASP A 16 22.31 2.07 -2.90
C ASP A 16 21.02 1.90 -3.72
N ILE A 17 21.07 2.15 -5.03
CA ILE A 17 19.94 1.93 -5.95
C ILE A 17 19.56 0.45 -6.03
N ASP A 18 20.53 -0.44 -6.16
CA ASP A 18 20.28 -1.89 -6.20
C ASP A 18 19.69 -2.41 -4.89
N THR A 19 20.16 -1.89 -3.76
CA THR A 19 19.62 -2.20 -2.43
C THR A 19 18.18 -1.71 -2.30
N LEU A 20 17.89 -0.48 -2.71
CA LEU A 20 16.53 0.09 -2.70
C LEU A 20 15.58 -0.68 -3.62
N ASN A 21 16.03 -1.07 -4.82
CA ASN A 21 15.26 -1.89 -5.74
C ASN A 21 14.97 -3.29 -5.14
N GLY A 22 15.96 -3.91 -4.50
CA GLY A 22 15.80 -5.18 -3.80
C GLY A 22 14.75 -5.11 -2.68
N LEU A 23 14.81 -4.06 -1.85
CA LEU A 23 13.81 -3.78 -0.81
C LEU A 23 12.42 -3.51 -1.39
N HIS A 24 12.33 -2.76 -2.49
CA HIS A 24 11.06 -2.49 -3.18
C HIS A 24 10.40 -3.78 -3.69
N HIS A 25 11.17 -4.69 -4.29
CA HIS A 25 10.66 -5.98 -4.75
C HIS A 25 10.21 -6.89 -3.60
N LEU A 26 10.95 -6.93 -2.50
CA LEU A 26 10.57 -7.69 -1.31
C LEU A 26 9.29 -7.15 -0.67
N ASN A 27 9.19 -5.83 -0.48
CA ASN A 27 7.99 -5.19 0.05
C ASN A 27 6.78 -5.44 -0.85
N ARG A 28 6.94 -5.28 -2.17
CA ARG A 28 5.87 -5.57 -3.12
C ARG A 28 5.37 -7.01 -3.02
N ARG A 29 6.28 -8.00 -2.90
CA ARG A 29 5.90 -9.41 -2.75
C ARG A 29 5.19 -9.67 -1.42
N ALA A 30 5.64 -9.08 -0.32
CA ALA A 30 4.99 -9.20 0.98
C ALA A 30 3.57 -8.60 0.97
N THR A 31 3.40 -7.42 0.39
CA THR A 31 2.09 -6.78 0.25
C THR A 31 1.14 -7.60 -0.61
N SER A 32 1.60 -8.15 -1.75
CA SER A 32 0.77 -9.03 -2.58
C SER A 32 0.38 -10.33 -1.87
N ALA A 33 1.27 -10.91 -1.06
CA ALA A 33 0.95 -12.11 -0.28
C ALA A 33 -0.10 -11.83 0.80
N LEU A 34 0.01 -10.69 1.49
CA LEU A 34 -0.97 -10.25 2.49
C LEU A 34 -2.34 -10.00 1.85
N GLU A 35 -2.36 -9.35 0.69
CA GLU A 35 -3.57 -9.13 -0.09
C GLU A 35 -4.28 -10.44 -0.45
N ILE A 36 -3.54 -11.43 -0.97
CA ILE A 36 -4.10 -12.75 -1.29
C ILE A 36 -4.65 -13.45 -0.04
N ALA A 37 -3.94 -13.36 1.08
CA ALA A 37 -4.38 -13.96 2.34
C ALA A 37 -5.69 -13.34 2.85
N VAL A 38 -5.81 -12.01 2.79
CA VAL A 38 -7.03 -11.29 3.18
C VAL A 38 -8.20 -11.70 2.29
N LEU A 39 -8.02 -11.71 0.97
CA LEU A 39 -9.07 -12.12 0.02
C LEU A 39 -9.52 -13.56 0.28
N THR A 40 -8.57 -14.48 0.45
CA THR A 40 -8.86 -15.91 0.72
C THR A 40 -9.61 -16.11 2.03
N LEU A 41 -9.24 -15.35 3.08
CA LEU A 41 -9.92 -15.40 4.36
C LEU A 41 -11.35 -14.89 4.25
N VAL A 42 -11.55 -13.74 3.59
CA VAL A 42 -12.90 -13.19 3.37
C VAL A 42 -13.76 -14.14 2.55
N ASP A 43 -13.20 -14.79 1.53
CA ASP A 43 -13.90 -15.82 0.74
C ASP A 43 -14.32 -17.02 1.60
N THR A 44 -13.42 -17.48 2.46
CA THR A 44 -13.69 -18.59 3.39
C THR A 44 -14.81 -18.21 4.35
N LEU A 45 -14.73 -17.01 4.94
CA LEU A 45 -15.76 -16.50 5.85
C LEU A 45 -17.10 -16.28 5.14
N GLU A 46 -17.12 -15.81 3.90
CA GLU A 46 -18.35 -15.64 3.12
C GLU A 46 -19.06 -16.98 2.88
N ASN A 47 -18.31 -18.06 2.62
CA ASN A 47 -18.89 -19.40 2.48
C ASN A 47 -19.47 -19.94 3.79
N MET A 48 -18.87 -19.58 4.94
CA MET A 48 -19.34 -20.02 6.27
C MET A 48 -20.46 -19.13 6.82
N LEU A 49 -20.41 -17.83 6.51
CA LEU A 49 -21.25 -16.77 7.05
C LEU A 49 -21.60 -15.79 5.91
N PRO A 50 -22.66 -16.08 5.13
CA PRO A 50 -23.06 -15.24 4.00
C PRO A 50 -23.27 -13.77 4.40
N GLY A 51 -22.77 -12.85 3.58
CA GLY A 51 -22.80 -11.41 3.82
C GLY A 51 -21.59 -10.85 4.57
N THR A 52 -20.62 -11.68 4.95
CA THR A 52 -19.37 -11.23 5.58
C THR A 52 -18.58 -10.29 4.68
N ARG A 53 -18.49 -10.59 3.37
CA ARG A 53 -17.79 -9.74 2.40
C ARG A 53 -18.33 -8.31 2.42
N GLY A 54 -19.65 -8.15 2.40
CA GLY A 54 -20.29 -6.83 2.41
C GLY A 54 -19.96 -6.02 3.67
N ARG A 55 -19.88 -6.69 4.82
CA ARG A 55 -19.46 -6.06 6.08
C ARG A 55 -18.00 -5.64 6.05
N VAL A 56 -17.10 -6.53 5.60
CA VAL A 56 -15.67 -6.21 5.48
C VAL A 56 -15.43 -5.03 4.54
N VAL A 57 -16.12 -4.99 3.39
CA VAL A 57 -16.06 -3.84 2.46
C VAL A 57 -16.51 -2.55 3.15
N ALA A 58 -17.64 -2.57 3.87
CA ALA A 58 -18.14 -1.38 4.57
C ALA A 58 -17.17 -0.89 5.67
N ASP A 59 -16.61 -1.82 6.44
CA ASP A 59 -15.62 -1.52 7.48
C ASP A 59 -14.34 -0.94 6.87
N MET A 60 -13.87 -1.49 5.75
CA MET A 60 -12.70 -0.98 5.04
C MET A 60 -12.91 0.39 4.41
N ARG A 61 -14.11 0.67 3.86
CA ARG A 61 -14.48 2.02 3.39
C ARG A 61 -14.42 3.03 4.53
N THR A 62 -15.00 2.67 5.68
CA THR A 62 -14.97 3.50 6.90
C THR A 62 -13.53 3.73 7.38
N ALA A 63 -12.68 2.70 7.35
CA ALA A 63 -11.28 2.81 7.72
C ALA A 63 -10.52 3.74 6.75
N ALA A 64 -10.76 3.63 5.44
CA ALA A 64 -10.13 4.49 4.43
C ALA A 64 -10.52 5.97 4.61
N GLU A 65 -11.78 6.27 4.92
CA GLU A 65 -12.23 7.63 5.22
C GLU A 65 -11.53 8.21 6.47
N ARG A 66 -11.37 7.39 7.51
CA ARG A 66 -10.66 7.79 8.75
C ARG A 66 -9.18 8.05 8.48
N GLU A 67 -8.54 7.17 7.71
CA GLU A 67 -7.13 7.31 7.34
C GLU A 67 -6.92 8.58 6.50
N TRP A 68 -7.81 8.85 5.55
CA TRP A 68 -7.78 10.10 4.78
C TRP A 68 -7.90 11.34 5.66
N ALA A 69 -8.87 11.36 6.59
CA ALA A 69 -9.07 12.47 7.51
C ALA A 69 -7.85 12.66 8.42
N PHE A 70 -7.23 11.57 8.89
CA PHE A 70 -6.03 11.61 9.69
C PHE A 70 -4.83 12.18 8.92
N MET A 71 -4.60 11.72 7.69
CA MET A 71 -3.51 12.25 6.86
C MET A 71 -3.70 13.75 6.52
N ARG A 72 -4.95 14.19 6.27
CA ARG A 72 -5.27 15.62 6.11
C ARG A 72 -5.00 16.43 7.38
N TYR A 73 -5.31 15.86 8.54
CA TYR A 73 -4.98 16.49 9.81
C TYR A 73 -3.47 16.65 9.98
N LEU A 74 -2.68 15.59 9.72
CA LEU A 74 -1.22 15.65 9.77
C LEU A 74 -0.65 16.72 8.82
N GLN A 75 -1.15 16.77 7.58
CA GLN A 75 -0.75 17.78 6.59
C GLN A 75 -1.01 19.21 7.10
N SER A 76 -2.14 19.43 7.78
CA SER A 76 -2.49 20.75 8.34
C SER A 76 -1.73 21.12 9.61
N ALA A 77 -1.21 20.12 10.33
CA ALA A 77 -0.49 20.28 11.59
C ALA A 77 1.04 20.33 11.40
N SER A 78 1.53 20.06 10.19
CA SER A 78 2.95 20.06 9.84
C SER A 78 3.37 21.40 9.26
N ASP A 79 4.40 22.02 9.84
CA ASP A 79 5.04 23.23 9.28
C ASP A 79 5.76 22.96 7.95
N GLU A 80 6.06 21.69 7.65
CA GLU A 80 6.74 21.23 6.44
C GLU A 80 5.76 20.75 5.34
N GLY A 81 4.47 20.62 5.65
CA GLY A 81 3.44 20.22 4.68
C GLY A 81 3.42 18.72 4.33
N ASP A 82 3.94 17.87 5.22
CA ASP A 82 3.94 16.40 5.09
C ASP A 82 2.82 15.77 5.96
N PRO A 83 2.02 14.81 5.46
CA PRO A 83 2.02 14.20 4.12
C PRO A 83 1.57 15.13 3.00
N THR A 84 2.24 15.05 1.84
CA THR A 84 1.81 15.79 0.63
C THR A 84 0.54 15.17 0.03
N ASP A 85 -0.21 15.93 -0.78
CA ASP A 85 -1.39 15.42 -1.49
C ASP A 85 -1.08 14.16 -2.34
N LYS A 86 0.15 14.03 -2.85
CA LYS A 86 0.57 12.86 -3.63
C LYS A 86 0.75 11.62 -2.76
N ASP A 87 1.25 11.80 -1.53
CA ASP A 87 1.43 10.70 -0.59
C ASP A 87 0.08 10.23 -0.07
N ILE A 88 -0.81 11.16 0.28
CA ILE A 88 -2.22 10.89 0.62
C ILE A 88 -2.91 10.11 -0.51
N ALA A 89 -2.77 10.56 -1.76
CA ALA A 89 -3.38 9.88 -2.90
C ALA A 89 -2.80 8.48 -3.15
N ARG A 90 -1.50 8.28 -2.92
CA ARG A 90 -0.84 6.97 -3.10
C ARG A 90 -1.34 5.95 -2.08
N GLU A 91 -1.39 6.33 -0.80
CA GLU A 91 -1.87 5.45 0.28
C GLU A 91 -3.35 5.09 0.08
N LEU A 92 -4.18 6.08 -0.28
CA LEU A 92 -5.59 5.82 -0.57
C LEU A 92 -5.80 4.95 -1.80
N MET A 93 -5.01 5.11 -2.86
CA MET A 93 -5.12 4.27 -4.05
C MET A 93 -4.85 2.80 -3.74
N ALA A 94 -3.91 2.49 -2.84
CA ALA A 94 -3.65 1.12 -2.42
C ALA A 94 -4.84 0.52 -1.65
N LEU A 95 -5.45 1.29 -0.75
CA LEU A 95 -6.66 0.89 -0.01
C LEU A 95 -7.85 0.71 -0.94
N GLU A 96 -8.11 1.66 -1.84
CA GLU A 96 -9.19 1.58 -2.83
C GLU A 96 -9.04 0.38 -3.76
N TYR A 97 -7.82 0.05 -4.15
CA TYR A 97 -7.53 -1.10 -4.99
C TYR A 97 -7.90 -2.43 -4.28
N LEU A 98 -7.57 -2.55 -2.99
CA LEU A 98 -7.93 -3.72 -2.19
C LEU A 98 -9.45 -3.81 -1.98
N ILE A 99 -10.11 -2.70 -1.67
CA ILE A 99 -11.57 -2.63 -1.52
C ILE A 99 -12.26 -3.04 -2.84
N THR A 100 -11.77 -2.53 -3.97
CA THR A 100 -12.29 -2.88 -5.30
C THR A 100 -12.18 -4.38 -5.57
N LYS A 101 -11.09 -5.04 -5.13
CA LYS A 101 -10.96 -6.50 -5.27
C LYS A 101 -11.92 -7.26 -4.38
N LEU A 102 -12.19 -6.77 -3.18
CA LEU A 102 -13.18 -7.37 -2.27
C LEU A 102 -14.61 -7.18 -2.78
N GLU A 103 -14.91 -6.06 -3.44
CA GLU A 103 -16.21 -5.79 -4.06
C GLU A 103 -16.50 -6.66 -5.29
N ARG A 104 -15.46 -7.19 -5.95
CA ARG A 104 -15.65 -8.07 -7.11
C ARG A 104 -16.34 -9.37 -6.67
N PRO A 105 -17.41 -9.80 -7.38
CA PRO A 105 -18.01 -11.10 -7.13
C PRO A 105 -16.97 -12.19 -7.36
N ASN A 106 -16.97 -13.17 -6.46
CA ASN A 106 -16.08 -14.32 -6.60
C ASN A 106 -16.45 -15.03 -7.91
N ILE A 107 -15.54 -15.04 -8.89
CA ILE A 107 -15.72 -15.81 -10.12
C ILE A 107 -15.51 -17.26 -9.69
N LYS A 108 -16.60 -17.93 -9.33
CA LYS A 108 -16.61 -19.38 -9.15
C LYS A 108 -16.57 -19.98 -10.54
N ASP A 109 -15.51 -20.75 -10.84
CA ASP A 109 -15.48 -21.65 -12.00
C ASP A 109 -16.68 -22.61 -11.98
#